data_AF-A0A6S7G0S6-F1
#
_entry.id   AF-A0A6S7G0S6-F1
#
_cell.length_a   1.000
_cell.length_b   1.000
_cell.length_c   1.000
_cell.angle_alpha   90.00
_cell.angle_beta   90.00
_cell.angle_gamma   90.00
#
_symmetry.space_group_name_H-M   'P 1'
#
loop_
_entity.id
_entity.type
_entity.pdbx_description
1 polymer ?
#
loop_
_entity_poly.entity_id
_entity_poly.type
_entity_poly.pdbx_seq_one_letter_code
_entity_poly.pdbx_strand_id
1 'polypeptide(L)'
;RVFTWNDNKDLLLLKEITAEGVLQHKSKSRERGACWLVANNLGNNFPNVEVTSRAVRDRYRMLERRHKSKMAEEERATGISGEELTEGDALLEELTERQLHGNDDNEKKRRKSGETFEWLREKAEFDKTMKEEELKERGEERVSQREEKMMFVQQMQLMQENNNTQVSQIMQQQDYQQQQQQFSMTQQQMLAIIQQQQQTQVLVNLFKNNQSNN
;
A
#
# COMPACT_ATOMS: atom_id res chain seq x y z
N ARG A 1 -47.95 9.77 44.82
CA ARG A 1 -46.88 9.03 45.53
C ARG A 1 -45.74 8.77 44.53
N VAL A 2 -44.47 8.74 44.96
CA VAL A 2 -43.33 8.48 44.06
C VAL A 2 -43.21 6.97 43.81
N PHE A 3 -42.99 6.57 42.55
CA PHE A 3 -42.72 5.17 42.20
C PHE A 3 -41.31 4.78 42.64
N THR A 4 -41.21 3.86 43.60
CA THR A 4 -39.92 3.31 44.07
C THR A 4 -39.69 1.93 43.49
N TRP A 5 -38.52 1.70 42.90
CA TRP A 5 -38.14 0.38 42.36
C TRP A 5 -37.69 -0.55 43.48
N ASN A 6 -38.00 -1.84 43.32
CA ASN A 6 -37.55 -2.94 44.18
C ASN A 6 -37.56 -4.24 43.36
N ASP A 7 -37.05 -5.32 43.93
CA ASP A 7 -36.84 -6.58 43.20
C ASP A 7 -38.15 -7.16 42.64
N ASN A 8 -39.26 -7.07 43.39
CA ASN A 8 -40.58 -7.52 42.91
C ASN A 8 -41.09 -6.70 41.72
N LYS A 9 -40.87 -5.37 41.75
CA LYS A 9 -41.25 -4.48 40.65
C LYS A 9 -40.33 -4.64 39.44
N ASP A 10 -39.06 -4.96 39.68
CA ASP A 10 -38.11 -5.29 38.62
C ASP A 10 -38.49 -6.60 37.94
N LEU A 11 -38.88 -7.61 38.70
CA LEU A 11 -39.38 -8.88 38.16
C LEU A 11 -40.64 -8.67 37.31
N LEU A 12 -41.61 -7.90 37.81
CA LEU A 12 -42.81 -7.54 37.05
C LEU A 12 -42.45 -6.77 35.78
N LEU A 13 -41.50 -5.84 35.85
CA LEU A 13 -40.99 -5.12 34.70
C LEU A 13 -40.41 -6.06 33.64
N LEU A 14 -39.58 -7.03 34.04
CA LEU A 14 -38.99 -8.00 33.12
C LEU A 14 -40.05 -8.89 32.48
N LYS A 15 -41.04 -9.36 33.25
CA LYS A 15 -42.16 -10.16 32.73
C LYS A 15 -42.97 -9.39 31.69
N GLU A 16 -43.31 -8.13 31.96
CA GLU A 16 -44.04 -7.27 31.02
C GLU A 16 -43.23 -6.98 29.75
N ILE A 17 -41.92 -6.74 29.88
CA ILE A 17 -41.03 -6.55 28.71
C ILE A 17 -40.98 -7.80 27.84
N THR A 18 -40.93 -8.98 28.45
CA THR A 18 -40.97 -10.26 27.75
C THR A 18 -42.31 -10.48 27.06
N ALA A 19 -43.43 -10.23 27.75
CA ALA A 19 -44.79 -10.42 27.23
C ALA A 19 -45.11 -9.48 26.05
N GLU A 20 -44.74 -8.20 26.16
CA GLU A 20 -44.92 -7.20 25.10
C GLU A 20 -43.94 -7.37 23.93
N GLY A 21 -42.97 -8.28 24.03
CA GLY A 21 -42.00 -8.55 22.97
C GLY A 21 -41.13 -7.34 22.61
N VAL A 22 -40.92 -6.40 23.55
CA VAL A 22 -40.25 -5.11 23.29
C VAL A 22 -38.88 -5.29 22.63
N LEU A 23 -38.15 -6.33 23.02
CA LEU A 23 -36.80 -6.61 22.52
C LEU A 23 -36.78 -7.44 21.23
N GLN A 24 -37.91 -7.97 20.79
CA GLN A 24 -38.03 -8.65 19.49
C GLN A 24 -37.87 -7.66 18.33
N HIS A 25 -38.14 -6.37 18.58
CA HIS A 25 -37.99 -5.30 17.60
C HIS A 25 -36.60 -4.65 17.65
N LYS A 26 -36.15 -4.17 16.48
CA LYS A 26 -34.83 -3.53 16.32
C LYS A 26 -34.68 -2.31 17.24
N SER A 27 -33.48 -2.16 17.80
CA SER A 27 -33.12 -0.97 18.57
C SER A 27 -33.40 0.32 17.77
N LYS A 28 -34.01 1.31 18.42
CA LYS A 28 -34.43 2.60 17.83
C LYS A 28 -35.49 2.50 16.72
N SER A 29 -36.12 1.35 16.49
CA SER A 29 -37.23 1.26 15.52
C SER A 29 -38.51 1.89 16.07
N ARG A 30 -39.39 2.29 15.14
CA ARG A 30 -40.73 2.80 15.49
C ARG A 30 -41.57 1.72 16.16
N GLU A 31 -41.50 0.47 15.70
CA GLU A 31 -42.21 -0.65 16.33
C GLU A 31 -41.72 -0.88 17.77
N ARG A 32 -40.40 -0.88 18.01
CA ARG A 32 -39.84 -0.99 19.37
C ARG A 32 -40.29 0.16 20.26
N GLY A 33 -40.35 1.37 19.71
CA GLY A 33 -40.89 2.54 20.39
C GLY A 33 -42.33 2.35 20.83
N ALA A 34 -43.15 1.71 19.98
CA ALA A 34 -44.56 1.41 20.21
C ALA A 34 -44.76 0.27 21.24
N CYS A 35 -43.92 -0.75 21.28
CA CYS A 35 -44.01 -1.84 22.27
C CYS A 35 -43.69 -1.41 23.71
N TRP A 36 -43.16 -0.20 23.93
CA TRP A 36 -42.97 0.35 25.29
C TRP A 36 -44.29 0.79 25.97
N LEU A 37 -45.42 0.16 25.62
CA LEU A 37 -46.67 0.21 26.37
C LEU A 37 -46.56 -0.46 27.75
N VAL A 38 -45.47 -1.17 28.01
CA VAL A 38 -45.04 -1.68 29.32
C VAL A 38 -45.30 -0.70 30.47
N ALA A 39 -45.10 0.61 30.27
CA ALA A 39 -45.36 1.62 31.31
C ALA A 39 -46.84 1.70 31.71
N ASN A 40 -47.76 1.51 30.76
CA ASN A 40 -49.20 1.50 31.00
C ASN A 40 -49.60 0.22 31.74
N ASN A 41 -49.06 -0.93 31.33
CA ASN A 41 -49.33 -2.23 31.98
C ASN A 41 -48.81 -2.24 33.43
N LEU A 42 -47.59 -1.74 33.67
CA LEU A 42 -47.09 -1.56 35.03
C LEU A 42 -47.93 -0.56 35.81
N GLY A 43 -48.32 0.57 35.21
CA GLY A 43 -49.18 1.57 35.85
C GLY A 43 -50.51 0.99 36.36
N ASN A 44 -51.13 0.09 35.59
CA ASN A 44 -52.36 -0.61 35.98
C ASN A 44 -52.19 -1.50 37.22
N ASN A 45 -50.98 -2.04 37.45
CA ASN A 45 -50.67 -2.86 38.62
C ASN A 45 -50.40 -2.02 39.89
N PHE A 46 -50.18 -0.70 39.75
CA PHE A 46 -49.85 0.19 40.86
C PHE A 46 -50.76 1.43 40.90
N PRO A 47 -52.02 1.28 41.36
CA PRO A 47 -52.96 2.39 41.41
C PRO A 47 -52.42 3.53 42.31
N ASN A 48 -52.60 4.77 41.86
CA ASN A 48 -52.17 6.01 42.55
C ASN A 48 -50.66 6.31 42.51
N VAL A 49 -49.91 5.67 41.62
CA VAL A 49 -48.50 5.96 41.38
C VAL A 49 -48.25 6.14 39.88
N GLU A 50 -47.59 7.22 39.49
CA GLU A 50 -47.26 7.47 38.08
C GLU A 50 -46.05 6.65 37.66
N VAL A 51 -46.21 5.81 36.63
CA VAL A 51 -45.14 5.05 35.99
C VAL A 51 -44.90 5.63 34.61
N THR A 52 -43.78 6.34 34.44
CA THR A 52 -43.45 6.95 33.14
C THR A 52 -42.65 5.97 32.27
N SER A 53 -42.86 6.02 30.95
CA SER A 53 -42.10 5.21 29.98
C SER A 53 -40.59 5.46 30.06
N ARG A 54 -40.18 6.67 30.45
CA ARG A 54 -38.77 7.00 30.65
C ARG A 54 -38.18 6.27 31.86
N ALA A 55 -38.87 6.29 33.00
CA ALA A 55 -38.42 5.59 34.20
C ALA A 55 -38.31 4.08 33.99
N VAL A 56 -39.27 3.48 33.28
CA VAL A 56 -39.29 2.07 32.88
C VAL A 56 -38.07 1.71 32.02
N ARG A 57 -37.80 2.50 30.96
CA ARG A 57 -36.64 2.28 30.07
C ARG A 57 -35.31 2.44 30.79
N ASP A 58 -35.19 3.45 31.64
CA ASP A 58 -33.96 3.72 32.39
C ASP A 58 -33.69 2.63 33.45
N ARG A 59 -34.74 2.11 34.10
CA ARG A 59 -34.62 0.97 35.02
C ARG A 59 -34.18 -0.30 34.29
N TYR A 60 -34.83 -0.64 33.17
CA TYR A 60 -34.43 -1.81 32.37
C TYR A 60 -32.95 -1.74 31.96
N ARG A 61 -32.46 -0.59 31.48
CA ARG A 61 -31.04 -0.39 31.13
C ARG A 61 -30.10 -0.57 32.32
N MET A 62 -30.54 -0.24 33.53
CA MET A 62 -29.75 -0.47 34.74
C MET A 62 -29.64 -1.97 35.04
N LEU A 63 -30.77 -2.70 34.97
CA LEU A 63 -30.83 -4.15 35.20
C LEU A 63 -29.99 -4.90 34.16
N GLU A 64 -30.14 -4.57 32.88
CA GLU A 64 -29.36 -5.16 31.79
C GLU A 64 -27.85 -4.97 31.99
N ARG A 65 -27.40 -3.76 32.38
CA ARG A 65 -25.97 -3.49 32.64
C ARG A 65 -25.46 -4.25 33.85
N ARG A 66 -26.26 -4.35 34.92
CA ARG A 66 -25.90 -5.09 36.13
C ARG A 66 -25.70 -6.56 35.80
N HIS A 67 -26.64 -7.17 35.08
CA HIS A 67 -26.57 -8.56 34.67
C HIS A 67 -25.36 -8.84 33.76
N LYS A 68 -25.13 -8.01 32.74
CA LYS A 68 -23.92 -8.13 31.88
C LYS A 68 -22.61 -8.03 32.65
N SER A 69 -22.56 -7.16 33.66
CA SER A 69 -21.36 -7.01 34.51
C SER A 69 -21.17 -8.22 35.43
N LYS A 70 -22.26 -8.80 35.96
CA LYS A 70 -22.22 -10.04 36.76
C LYS A 70 -21.69 -11.20 35.92
N MET A 71 -22.26 -11.42 34.73
CA MET A 71 -21.82 -12.50 33.83
C MET A 71 -20.36 -12.37 33.39
N ALA A 72 -19.88 -11.15 33.11
CA ALA A 72 -18.49 -10.91 32.73
C ALA A 72 -17.49 -11.16 33.89
N GLU A 73 -17.90 -10.92 35.12
CA GLU A 73 -17.09 -11.22 36.31
C GLU A 73 -17.07 -12.73 36.60
N GLU A 74 -18.20 -13.42 36.45
CA GLU A 74 -18.30 -14.88 36.58
C GLU A 74 -17.49 -15.63 35.50
N GLU A 75 -17.44 -15.13 34.27
CA GLU A 75 -16.58 -15.68 33.21
C GLU A 75 -15.08 -15.48 33.53
N ARG A 76 -14.74 -14.39 34.22
CA ARG A 76 -13.37 -14.04 34.58
C ARG A 76 -12.88 -14.76 35.85
N ALA A 77 -13.78 -15.04 36.79
CA ALA A 77 -13.49 -15.77 38.02
C ALA A 77 -13.81 -17.25 37.83
N THR A 78 -12.81 -18.09 37.57
CA THR A 78 -12.87 -19.56 37.37
C THR A 78 -14.15 -20.26 37.88
N GLY A 79 -15.23 -20.19 37.09
CA GLY A 79 -16.28 -21.20 36.87
C GLY A 79 -17.03 -21.85 38.04
N ILE A 80 -16.95 -21.35 39.28
CA ILE A 80 -17.75 -21.89 40.40
C ILE A 80 -18.49 -20.75 41.08
N SER A 81 -19.47 -20.19 40.38
CA SER A 81 -20.56 -19.43 40.99
C SER A 81 -21.67 -20.42 41.33
N GLY A 82 -21.85 -20.73 42.62
CA GLY A 82 -22.90 -21.62 43.13
C GLY A 82 -24.19 -20.88 43.49
N GLU A 83 -24.37 -19.65 43.01
CA GLU A 83 -25.55 -18.84 43.30
C GLU A 83 -26.66 -19.19 42.31
N GLU A 84 -27.77 -19.71 42.81
CA GLU A 84 -28.94 -20.07 42.01
C GLU A 84 -29.44 -18.84 41.24
N LEU A 85 -29.55 -18.93 39.91
CA LEU A 85 -30.06 -17.83 39.09
C LEU A 85 -31.43 -17.40 39.60
N THR A 86 -31.58 -16.12 39.92
CA THR A 86 -32.89 -15.58 40.27
C THR A 86 -33.81 -15.60 39.05
N GLU A 87 -35.12 -15.65 39.26
CA GLU A 87 -36.09 -15.59 38.16
C GLU A 87 -35.89 -14.33 37.29
N GLY A 88 -35.46 -13.22 37.89
CA GLY A 88 -35.10 -12.00 37.16
C GLY A 88 -33.84 -12.14 36.31
N ASP A 89 -32.83 -12.88 36.79
CA ASP A 89 -31.60 -13.13 36.04
C ASP A 89 -31.86 -14.04 34.84
N ALA A 90 -32.67 -15.11 35.01
CA ALA A 90 -33.08 -15.99 33.91
C ALA A 90 -33.85 -15.24 32.82
N LEU A 91 -34.76 -14.32 33.22
CA LEU A 91 -35.48 -13.46 32.27
C LEU A 91 -34.54 -12.48 31.55
N LEU A 92 -33.53 -11.94 32.22
CA LEU A 92 -32.54 -11.05 31.61
C LEU A 92 -31.63 -11.78 30.61
N GLU A 93 -31.27 -13.02 30.92
CA GLU A 93 -30.52 -13.91 30.03
C GLU A 93 -31.35 -14.20 28.76
N GLU A 94 -32.59 -14.69 28.92
CA GLU A 94 -33.52 -14.96 27.81
C GLU A 94 -33.75 -13.72 26.93
N LEU A 95 -33.94 -12.55 27.55
CA LEU A 95 -34.11 -11.27 26.85
C LEU A 95 -32.85 -10.85 26.10
N THR A 96 -31.67 -11.13 26.65
CA THR A 96 -30.37 -10.82 26.02
C THR A 96 -30.11 -11.74 24.83
N GLU A 97 -30.37 -13.04 24.96
CA GLU A 97 -30.25 -14.02 23.89
C GLU A 97 -31.21 -13.71 22.72
N ARG A 98 -32.49 -13.41 23.01
CA ARG A 98 -33.47 -13.01 21.98
C ARG A 98 -33.04 -11.75 21.23
N GLN A 99 -32.42 -10.79 21.92
CA GLN A 99 -31.91 -9.57 21.29
C GLN A 99 -30.69 -9.84 20.38
N LEU A 100 -29.89 -10.87 20.65
CA LEU A 100 -28.78 -11.32 19.80
C LEU A 100 -29.29 -12.05 18.54
N HIS A 101 -30.25 -12.97 18.70
CA HIS A 101 -30.82 -13.73 17.58
C HIS A 101 -31.66 -12.86 16.63
N GLY A 102 -32.46 -11.92 17.14
CA GLY A 102 -33.21 -10.97 16.29
C GLY A 102 -32.34 -10.00 15.48
N ASN A 103 -31.07 -9.83 15.86
CA ASN A 103 -30.07 -9.09 15.09
C ASN A 103 -29.39 -9.96 14.02
N ASP A 104 -29.16 -11.25 14.27
CA ASP A 104 -28.48 -12.17 13.33
C ASP A 104 -29.29 -12.42 12.05
N ASP A 105 -30.63 -12.51 12.15
CA ASP A 105 -31.49 -12.65 10.97
C ASP A 105 -31.43 -11.42 10.05
N ASN A 106 -31.12 -10.24 10.59
CA ASN A 106 -30.96 -8.99 9.85
C ASN A 106 -29.50 -8.70 9.46
N GLU A 107 -28.51 -9.24 10.18
CA GLU A 107 -27.11 -9.34 9.73
C GLU A 107 -27.06 -10.17 8.44
N LYS A 108 -27.78 -11.31 8.41
CA LYS A 108 -27.97 -12.13 7.21
C LYS A 108 -28.78 -11.40 6.13
N LYS A 109 -29.77 -10.56 6.50
CA LYS A 109 -30.54 -9.75 5.53
C LYS A 109 -29.75 -8.54 4.99
N ARG A 110 -28.85 -7.95 5.78
CA ARG A 110 -27.85 -6.94 5.33
C ARG A 110 -26.78 -7.56 4.44
N ARG A 111 -26.37 -8.80 4.72
CA ARG A 111 -25.54 -9.62 3.81
C ARG A 111 -26.28 -10.02 2.53
N LYS A 112 -27.62 -10.02 2.53
CA LYS A 112 -28.48 -10.25 1.35
C LYS A 112 -28.80 -9.00 0.53
N SER A 113 -28.22 -7.83 0.83
CA SER A 113 -28.05 -6.78 -0.21
C SER A 113 -26.85 -7.16 -1.09
N GLY A 114 -26.90 -8.38 -1.64
CA GLY A 114 -25.78 -9.06 -2.30
C GLY A 114 -25.23 -8.25 -3.47
N GLU A 115 -26.11 -7.57 -4.20
CA GLU A 115 -25.74 -6.73 -5.35
C GLU A 115 -24.81 -5.56 -4.97
N THR A 116 -24.99 -4.95 -3.79
CA THR A 116 -24.11 -3.86 -3.33
C THR A 116 -22.78 -4.38 -2.81
N PHE A 117 -22.76 -5.55 -2.15
CA PHE A 117 -21.52 -6.14 -1.63
C PHE A 117 -20.69 -6.80 -2.74
N GLU A 118 -21.34 -7.46 -3.70
CA GLU A 118 -20.73 -7.97 -4.93
C GLU A 118 -20.19 -6.81 -5.76
N TRP A 119 -20.95 -5.73 -5.95
CA TRP A 119 -20.45 -4.54 -6.62
C TRP A 119 -19.25 -3.92 -5.90
N LEU A 120 -19.26 -3.82 -4.56
CA LEU A 120 -18.11 -3.31 -3.80
C LEU A 120 -16.89 -4.24 -3.90
N ARG A 121 -17.11 -5.55 -3.94
CA ARG A 121 -16.04 -6.55 -4.09
C ARG A 121 -15.47 -6.53 -5.50
N GLU A 122 -16.31 -6.54 -6.52
CA GLU A 122 -15.95 -6.44 -7.93
C GLU A 122 -15.25 -5.11 -8.21
N LYS A 123 -15.73 -4.00 -7.63
CA LYS A 123 -15.09 -2.69 -7.71
C LYS A 123 -13.71 -2.69 -7.04
N ALA A 124 -13.56 -3.31 -5.88
CA ALA A 124 -12.28 -3.41 -5.19
C ALA A 124 -11.29 -4.33 -5.93
N GLU A 125 -11.77 -5.42 -6.52
CA GLU A 125 -10.97 -6.32 -7.35
C GLU A 125 -10.55 -5.63 -8.65
N PHE A 126 -11.47 -4.92 -9.32
CA PHE A 126 -11.18 -4.10 -10.50
C PHE A 126 -10.18 -2.97 -10.21
N ASP A 127 -10.36 -2.23 -9.11
CA ASP A 127 -9.43 -1.16 -8.74
C ASP A 127 -8.04 -1.73 -8.36
N LYS A 128 -7.99 -2.95 -7.81
CA LYS A 128 -6.74 -3.65 -7.55
C LYS A 128 -6.06 -4.09 -8.85
N THR A 129 -6.79 -4.70 -9.79
CA THR A 129 -6.23 -5.16 -11.07
C THR A 129 -5.74 -3.98 -11.90
N MET A 130 -6.51 -2.89 -11.98
CA MET A 130 -6.10 -1.68 -12.70
C MET A 130 -4.83 -1.09 -12.10
N LYS A 131 -4.70 -1.07 -10.78
CA LYS A 131 -3.48 -0.59 -10.11
C LYS A 131 -2.28 -1.51 -10.37
N GLU A 132 -2.49 -2.83 -10.42
CA GLU A 132 -1.44 -3.79 -10.77
C GLU A 132 -0.99 -3.65 -12.23
N GLU A 133 -1.92 -3.42 -13.16
CA GLU A 133 -1.62 -3.15 -14.58
C GLU A 133 -0.89 -1.81 -14.75
N GLU A 134 -1.34 -0.73 -14.11
CA GLU A 134 -0.65 0.57 -14.15
C GLU A 134 0.79 0.47 -13.59
N LEU A 135 0.98 -0.29 -12.52
CA LEU A 135 2.31 -0.55 -11.95
C LEU A 135 3.19 -1.36 -12.93
N LYS A 136 2.60 -2.29 -13.66
CA LYS A 136 3.29 -3.11 -14.66
C LYS A 136 3.66 -2.29 -15.89
N GLU A 137 2.73 -1.54 -16.47
CA GLU A 137 2.99 -0.66 -17.62
C GLU A 137 4.07 0.38 -17.29
N ARG A 138 3.98 1.02 -16.12
CA ARG A 138 5.02 1.95 -15.66
C ARG A 138 6.36 1.24 -15.39
N GLY A 139 6.33 -0.04 -15.06
CA GLY A 139 7.52 -0.87 -14.94
C GLY A 139 8.17 -1.13 -16.30
N GLU A 140 7.37 -1.55 -17.27
CA GLU A 140 7.78 -1.81 -18.65
C GLU A 140 8.29 -0.54 -19.34
N GLU A 141 7.62 0.60 -19.14
CA GLU A 141 8.06 1.89 -19.65
C GLU A 141 9.45 2.28 -19.10
N ARG A 142 9.71 2.05 -17.80
CA ARG A 142 11.05 2.30 -17.21
C ARG A 142 12.12 1.37 -17.76
N VAL A 143 11.78 0.12 -18.05
CA VAL A 143 12.70 -0.83 -18.67
C VAL A 143 13.01 -0.38 -20.09
N SER A 144 11.98 -0.07 -20.88
CA SER A 144 12.11 0.45 -22.24
C SER A 144 12.95 1.74 -22.28
N GLN A 145 12.67 2.71 -21.42
CA GLN A 145 13.48 3.94 -21.32
C GLN A 145 14.94 3.66 -20.92
N ARG A 146 15.21 2.63 -20.11
CA ARG A 146 16.57 2.23 -19.75
C ARG A 146 17.28 1.58 -20.94
N GLU A 147 16.59 0.73 -21.68
CA GLU A 147 17.11 0.08 -22.89
C GLU A 147 17.42 1.11 -23.98
N GLU A 148 16.52 2.07 -24.21
CA GLU A 148 16.75 3.18 -25.14
C GLU A 148 17.96 4.03 -24.73
N LYS A 149 18.07 4.39 -23.45
CA LYS A 149 19.24 5.12 -22.92
C LYS A 149 20.52 4.32 -23.06
N MET A 150 20.47 3.00 -22.82
CA MET A 150 21.62 2.12 -22.96
C MET A 150 22.05 2.00 -24.43
N MET A 151 21.11 1.84 -25.36
CA MET A 151 21.39 1.87 -26.80
C MET A 151 21.98 3.21 -27.23
N PHE A 152 21.45 4.33 -26.74
CA PHE A 152 21.98 5.66 -27.06
C PHE A 152 23.42 5.83 -26.56
N VAL A 153 23.70 5.41 -25.32
CA VAL A 153 25.06 5.42 -24.76
C VAL A 153 25.99 4.53 -25.57
N GLN A 154 25.55 3.34 -25.97
CA GLN A 154 26.35 2.43 -26.79
C GLN A 154 26.63 3.00 -28.18
N GLN A 155 25.64 3.63 -28.82
CA GLN A 155 25.81 4.31 -30.11
C GLN A 155 26.78 5.49 -29.98
N MET A 156 26.68 6.28 -28.92
CA MET A 156 27.61 7.39 -28.65
C MET A 156 29.04 6.88 -28.47
N GLN A 157 29.23 5.77 -27.76
CA GLN A 157 30.54 5.18 -27.54
C GLN A 157 31.15 4.65 -28.85
N LEU A 158 30.37 3.96 -29.69
CA LEU A 158 30.81 3.53 -31.01
C LEU A 158 31.20 4.71 -31.91
N MET A 159 30.43 5.80 -31.86
CA MET A 159 30.75 7.02 -32.61
C MET A 159 32.06 7.65 -32.12
N GLN A 160 32.30 7.66 -30.80
CA GLN A 160 33.54 8.17 -30.22
C GLN A 160 34.74 7.28 -30.58
N GLU A 161 34.59 5.96 -30.55
CA GLU A 161 35.62 5.01 -30.98
C GLU A 161 35.95 5.15 -32.46
N ASN A 162 34.93 5.30 -33.33
CA ASN A 162 35.13 5.56 -34.75
C ASN A 162 35.86 6.89 -34.98
N ASN A 163 35.50 7.95 -34.26
CA ASN A 163 36.17 9.24 -34.37
C ASN A 163 37.63 9.14 -33.90
N ASN A 164 37.87 8.51 -32.74
CA ASN A 164 39.22 8.26 -32.22
C ASN A 164 40.06 7.43 -33.19
N THR A 165 39.46 6.40 -33.81
CA THR A 165 40.12 5.57 -34.82
C THR A 165 40.49 6.39 -36.06
N GLN A 166 39.57 7.22 -36.54
CA GLN A 166 39.83 8.11 -37.68
C GLN A 166 40.96 9.11 -37.38
N VAL A 167 40.94 9.73 -36.20
CA VAL A 167 42.01 10.64 -35.74
C VAL A 167 43.35 9.90 -35.67
N SER A 168 43.36 8.68 -35.12
CA SER A 168 44.58 7.86 -35.04
C SER A 168 45.12 7.50 -36.43
N GLN A 169 44.25 7.20 -37.40
CA GLN A 169 44.65 6.92 -38.78
C GLN A 169 45.23 8.16 -39.47
N ILE A 170 44.61 9.33 -39.28
CA ILE A 170 45.11 10.61 -39.81
C ILE A 170 46.48 10.94 -39.23
N MET A 171 46.63 10.78 -37.91
CA MET A 171 47.90 11.01 -37.22
C MET A 171 49.00 10.08 -37.74
N GLN A 172 48.70 8.79 -37.90
CA GLN A 172 49.66 7.83 -38.44
C GLN A 172 50.04 8.12 -39.90
N GLN A 173 49.10 8.57 -40.74
CA GLN A 173 49.40 9.02 -42.11
C GLN A 173 50.30 10.25 -42.12
N GLN A 174 50.05 11.23 -41.24
CA GLN A 174 50.91 12.42 -41.11
C GLN A 174 52.34 12.06 -40.70
N ASP A 175 52.50 11.17 -39.72
CA ASP A 175 53.82 10.70 -39.29
C ASP A 175 54.56 9.97 -40.41
N TYR A 176 53.86 9.10 -41.15
CA TYR A 176 54.45 8.40 -42.28
C TYR A 176 54.91 9.38 -43.39
N GLN A 177 54.12 10.41 -43.67
CA GLN A 177 54.50 11.45 -44.64
C GLN A 177 55.71 12.26 -44.16
N GLN A 178 55.77 12.64 -42.89
CA GLN A 178 56.94 13.33 -42.33
C GLN A 178 58.20 12.46 -42.44
N GLN A 179 58.10 11.17 -42.13
CA GLN A 179 59.23 10.26 -42.22
C GLN A 179 59.74 10.12 -43.67
N GLN A 180 58.82 10.04 -44.65
CA GLN A 180 59.17 10.05 -46.07
C GLN A 180 59.87 11.35 -46.50
N GLN A 181 59.40 12.51 -46.03
CA GLN A 181 60.07 13.79 -46.29
C GLN A 181 61.47 13.85 -45.68
N GLN A 182 61.64 13.39 -44.44
CA GLN A 182 62.94 13.32 -43.78
C GLN A 182 63.91 12.37 -44.51
N PHE A 183 63.42 11.21 -44.95
CA PHE A 183 64.23 10.26 -45.72
C PHE A 183 64.66 10.85 -47.07
N SER A 184 63.74 11.51 -47.78
CA SER A 184 64.03 12.21 -49.04
C SER A 184 65.09 13.31 -48.86
N MET A 185 64.94 14.14 -47.82
CA MET A 185 65.92 15.17 -47.46
C MET A 185 67.29 14.56 -47.14
N THR A 186 67.32 13.47 -46.38
CA THR A 186 68.56 12.77 -46.03
C THR A 186 69.25 12.20 -47.27
N GLN A 187 68.50 11.64 -48.21
CA GLN A 187 69.05 11.17 -49.49
C GLN A 187 69.63 12.31 -50.33
N GLN A 188 68.95 13.46 -50.42
CA GLN A 188 69.49 14.62 -51.12
C GLN A 188 70.77 15.15 -50.48
N GLN A 189 70.82 15.22 -49.15
CA GLN A 189 72.05 15.60 -48.44
C GLN A 189 73.18 14.61 -48.72
N MET A 190 72.89 13.31 -48.70
CA MET A 190 73.88 12.28 -49.02
C MET A 190 74.40 12.42 -50.46
N LEU A 191 73.52 12.66 -51.44
CA LEU A 191 73.91 12.92 -52.82
C LEU A 191 74.79 14.17 -52.94
N ALA A 192 74.47 15.24 -52.22
CA ALA A 192 75.27 16.46 -52.19
C ALA A 192 76.67 16.20 -51.59
N ILE A 193 76.76 15.42 -50.51
CA ILE A 193 78.04 15.04 -49.89
C ILE A 193 78.87 14.19 -50.85
N ILE A 194 78.27 13.20 -51.52
CA ILE A 194 78.97 12.36 -52.51
C ILE A 194 79.47 13.23 -53.67
N GLN A 195 78.64 14.15 -54.16
CA GLN A 195 79.03 15.08 -55.22
C GLN A 195 80.19 15.99 -54.76
N GLN A 196 80.12 16.54 -53.55
CA GLN A 196 81.19 17.36 -52.97
C GLN A 196 82.49 16.56 -52.80
N GLN A 197 82.42 15.31 -52.34
CA GLN A 197 83.59 14.44 -52.26
C GLN A 197 84.19 14.19 -53.63
N GLN A 198 83.37 13.90 -54.65
CA GLN A 198 83.87 13.71 -56.02
C GLN A 198 84.57 14.97 -56.54
N GLN A 199 83.98 16.15 -56.35
CA GLN A 199 84.61 17.42 -56.75
C GLN A 199 85.93 17.66 -56.00
N THR A 200 85.98 17.36 -54.70
CA THR A 200 87.20 17.50 -53.89
C THR A 200 88.29 16.55 -54.35
N GLN A 201 87.96 15.31 -54.70
CA GLN A 201 88.92 14.35 -55.24
C GLN A 201 89.49 14.80 -56.59
N VAL A 202 88.66 15.37 -57.47
CA VAL A 202 89.13 15.96 -58.74
C VAL A 202 90.09 17.12 -58.48
N LEU A 203 89.76 18.04 -57.57
CA LEU A 203 90.65 19.15 -57.19
C LEU A 203 91.96 18.65 -56.59
N VAL A 204 91.92 17.69 -55.66
CA VAL A 204 93.12 17.09 -55.05
C VAL A 204 94.01 16.44 -56.12
N ASN A 205 93.43 15.74 -57.09
CA ASN A 205 94.18 15.14 -58.20
C ASN A 205 94.82 16.21 -59.10
N LEU A 206 94.13 17.33 -59.36
CA LEU A 206 94.70 18.46 -60.11
C LEU A 206 95.85 19.14 -59.35
N PHE A 207 95.73 19.32 -58.03
CA PHE A 207 96.81 19.85 -57.19
C PHE A 207 98.02 18.92 -57.10
N LYS A 208 97.81 17.60 -56.96
CA LYS A 208 98.89 16.60 -56.98
C LYS A 208 99.62 16.56 -58.33
N ASN A 209 98.90 16.71 -59.44
CA ASN A 209 99.50 16.72 -60.78
C ASN A 209 100.28 18.01 -61.05
N ASN A 210 99.86 19.16 -60.52
CA ASN A 210 100.62 20.42 -60.63
C ASN A 210 101.86 20.47 -59.72
N GLN A 211 101.83 19.85 -58.54
CA GLN A 211 103.02 19.72 -57.67
C GLN A 211 104.06 18.75 -58.24
N SER A 212 103.65 17.82 -59.11
CA SER A 212 104.56 16.89 -59.81
C SER A 212 105.22 17.49 -61.06
N ASN A 213 104.83 18.70 -61.47
CA ASN A 213 105.26 19.37 -62.70
C ASN A 213 106.07 20.67 -62.45
N ASN A 214 106.50 20.93 -61.21
CA ASN A 214 107.53 21.91 -60.83
C ASN A 214 108.69 21.18 -60.15
#